data_AF-A0A1W6ZN52-F1
#
_entry.id   AF-A0A1W6ZN52-F1
#
_cell.length_a   1.000
_cell.length_b   1.000
_cell.length_c   1.000
_cell.angle_alpha   90.00
_cell.angle_beta   90.00
_cell.angle_gamma   90.00
#
_symmetry.space_group_name_H-M   'P 1'
#
loop_
_entity.id
_entity.type
_entity.pdbx_description
1 polymer ?
#
loop_
_entity_poly.entity_id
_entity_poly.type
_entity_poly.pdbx_seq_one_letter_code
_entity_poly.pdbx_strand_id
1 'polypeptide(L)'
;MSYQDPSLHDRQKNAMAAKQAMLQKFREKAEDPGLAARQAERKAIHEARLARQAEKDRLRKIEEQRLAEEAARKAAEEEKARLAAEAEAERIKAEEAEAMIALLAEQKAARDARYAARKAAKKQRRKGY
;
A
#
# COMPACT_ATOMS: atom_id res chain seq x y z
N MET A 1 -56.99 -40.26 26.50
CA MET A 1 -56.55 -39.23 27.47
C MET A 1 -56.95 -37.88 26.91
N SER A 2 -58.05 -37.28 27.38
CA SER A 2 -58.52 -35.98 26.89
C SER A 2 -57.61 -34.87 27.42
N TYR A 3 -57.16 -33.99 26.52
CA TYR A 3 -56.38 -32.82 26.89
C TYR A 3 -57.37 -31.74 27.36
N GLN A 4 -57.39 -31.48 28.66
CA GLN A 4 -58.26 -30.46 29.25
C GLN A 4 -57.58 -29.10 29.11
N ASP A 5 -58.20 -28.17 28.39
CA ASP A 5 -57.67 -26.82 28.26
C ASP A 5 -57.69 -26.09 29.62
N PRO A 6 -56.59 -25.43 30.03
CA PRO A 6 -56.54 -24.72 31.30
C PRO A 6 -57.57 -23.59 31.35
N SER A 7 -58.31 -23.51 32.46
CA SER A 7 -59.26 -22.41 32.67
C SER A 7 -58.52 -21.06 32.75
N LEU A 8 -59.24 -19.95 32.57
CA LEU A 8 -58.67 -18.61 32.74
C LEU A 8 -58.00 -18.42 34.10
N HIS A 9 -58.59 -18.99 35.15
CA HIS A 9 -58.07 -18.95 36.51
C HIS A 9 -56.75 -19.71 36.63
N ASP A 10 -56.65 -20.89 36.00
CA ASP A 10 -55.42 -21.68 36.00
C ASP A 10 -54.30 -20.96 35.24
N ARG A 11 -54.63 -20.28 34.14
CA ARG A 11 -53.66 -19.45 33.40
C ARG A 11 -53.14 -18.29 34.25
N GLN A 12 -54.01 -17.60 34.98
CA GLN A 12 -53.61 -16.50 35.87
C GLN A 12 -52.73 -16.99 37.03
N LYS A 13 -53.10 -18.10 37.68
CA LYS A 13 -52.31 -18.73 38.73
C LYS A 13 -50.93 -19.16 38.22
N ASN A 14 -50.87 -19.82 37.07
CA ASN A 14 -49.62 -20.25 36.45
C ASN A 14 -48.73 -19.06 36.08
N ALA A 15 -49.30 -17.97 35.57
CA ALA A 15 -48.55 -16.75 35.27
C ALA A 15 -47.99 -16.09 36.55
N MET A 16 -48.77 -16.05 37.63
CA MET A 16 -48.32 -15.54 38.93
C MET A 16 -47.21 -16.41 39.53
N ALA A 17 -47.37 -17.73 39.50
CA ALA A 17 -46.35 -18.68 39.95
C ALA A 17 -45.06 -18.56 39.13
N ALA A 18 -45.16 -18.40 37.80
CA ALA A 18 -44.00 -18.20 36.93
C ALA A 18 -43.26 -16.88 37.26
N LYS A 19 -43.98 -15.79 37.50
CA LYS A 19 -43.38 -14.51 37.94
C LYS A 19 -42.68 -14.65 39.29
N GLN A 20 -43.31 -15.30 40.27
CA GLN A 20 -42.72 -15.56 41.57
C GLN A 20 -41.44 -16.40 41.44
N ALA A 21 -41.47 -17.46 40.63
CA ALA A 21 -40.30 -18.30 40.37
C ALA A 21 -39.16 -17.53 39.67
N MET A 22 -39.46 -16.64 38.74
CA MET A 22 -38.43 -15.78 38.11
C MET A 22 -37.81 -14.81 39.11
N LEU A 23 -38.62 -14.18 39.97
CA LEU A 23 -38.13 -13.27 41.01
C LEU A 23 -37.29 -13.99 42.05
N GLN A 24 -37.67 -15.20 42.44
CA GLN A 24 -36.88 -16.05 43.35
C GLN A 24 -35.54 -16.41 42.72
N LYS A 25 -35.50 -16.88 41.47
CA LYS A 25 -34.25 -17.16 40.75
C LYS A 25 -33.35 -15.93 40.63
N PHE A 26 -33.93 -14.75 40.41
CA PHE A 26 -33.15 -13.51 40.36
C PHE A 26 -32.54 -13.18 41.72
N ARG A 27 -33.32 -13.31 42.80
CA ARG A 27 -32.83 -13.09 44.18
C ARG A 27 -31.75 -14.09 44.56
N GLU A 28 -31.97 -15.38 44.33
CA GLU A 28 -30.98 -16.45 44.55
C GLU A 28 -29.68 -16.18 43.81
N LYS A 29 -29.79 -15.72 42.56
CA LYS A 29 -28.61 -15.36 41.78
C LYS A 29 -27.94 -14.09 42.30
N ALA A 30 -28.69 -13.09 42.74
CA ALA A 30 -28.15 -11.85 43.29
C ALA A 30 -27.42 -12.06 44.64
N GLU A 31 -27.92 -12.97 45.47
CA GLU A 31 -27.34 -13.36 46.76
C GLU A 31 -26.20 -14.39 46.61
N ASP A 32 -25.88 -14.86 45.39
CA ASP A 32 -24.77 -15.80 45.16
C ASP A 32 -23.43 -15.12 45.50
N PRO A 33 -22.72 -15.55 46.57
CA PRO A 33 -21.47 -14.94 47.01
C PRO A 33 -20.36 -15.07 45.97
N GLY A 34 -20.48 -16.01 45.02
CA GLY A 34 -19.55 -16.18 43.90
C GLY A 34 -19.70 -15.15 42.78
N LEU A 35 -20.77 -14.34 42.77
CA LEU A 35 -20.96 -13.33 41.73
C LEU A 35 -19.86 -12.27 41.71
N ALA A 36 -19.49 -11.75 42.89
CA ALA A 36 -18.46 -10.73 42.99
C ALA A 36 -17.11 -11.25 42.48
N ALA A 37 -16.76 -12.49 42.83
CA ALA A 37 -15.55 -13.15 42.34
C ALA A 37 -15.57 -13.33 40.81
N ARG A 38 -16.65 -13.85 40.24
CA ARG A 38 -16.80 -14.01 38.79
C ARG A 38 -16.77 -12.67 38.04
N GLN A 39 -17.34 -11.61 38.62
CA GLN A 39 -17.27 -10.28 38.02
C GLN A 39 -15.85 -9.73 38.07
N ALA A 40 -15.13 -9.90 39.18
CA ALA A 40 -13.73 -9.50 39.30
C ALA A 40 -12.84 -10.25 38.30
N GLU A 41 -13.01 -11.57 38.16
CA GLU A 41 -12.28 -12.37 37.16
C GLU A 41 -12.55 -11.89 35.73
N ARG A 42 -13.83 -11.64 35.38
CA ARG A 42 -14.18 -11.13 34.05
C ARG A 42 -13.59 -9.74 33.78
N LYS A 43 -13.60 -8.86 34.78
CA LYS A 43 -12.97 -7.54 34.70
C LYS A 43 -11.47 -7.66 34.48
N ALA A 44 -10.77 -8.49 35.26
CA ALA A 44 -9.35 -8.73 35.11
C ALA A 44 -8.99 -9.29 33.72
N ILE A 45 -9.77 -10.25 33.21
CA ILE A 45 -9.58 -10.78 31.85
C ILE A 45 -9.82 -9.70 30.79
N HIS A 46 -10.84 -8.85 30.97
CA HIS A 46 -11.14 -7.78 30.04
C HIS A 46 -10.03 -6.72 30.02
N GLU A 47 -9.56 -6.28 31.19
CA GLU A 47 -8.44 -5.35 31.33
C GLU A 47 -7.16 -5.91 30.70
N ALA A 48 -6.84 -7.18 30.93
CA ALA A 48 -5.71 -7.86 30.29
C ALA A 48 -5.85 -7.99 28.77
N ARG A 49 -7.08 -8.07 28.24
CA ARG A 49 -7.33 -8.04 26.78
C ARG A 49 -7.14 -6.63 26.22
N LEU A 50 -7.69 -5.62 26.89
CA LEU A 50 -7.53 -4.22 26.50
C LEU A 50 -6.06 -3.80 26.48
N ALA A 51 -5.28 -4.18 27.50
CA ALA A 51 -3.85 -3.90 27.56
C ALA A 51 -3.10 -4.51 26.36
N ARG A 52 -3.37 -5.80 26.05
CA ARG A 52 -2.76 -6.48 24.89
C ARG A 52 -3.19 -5.88 23.55
N GLN A 53 -4.45 -5.45 23.42
CA GLN A 53 -4.93 -4.79 22.21
C GLN A 53 -4.26 -3.42 22.03
N ALA A 54 -4.18 -2.63 23.10
CA ALA A 54 -3.51 -1.33 23.06
C ALA A 54 -2.03 -1.45 22.69
N GLU A 55 -1.31 -2.46 23.20
CA GLU A 55 0.07 -2.75 22.79
C GLU A 55 0.16 -3.12 21.31
N LYS A 56 -0.68 -4.06 20.85
CA LYS A 56 -0.71 -4.47 19.43
C LYS A 56 -1.01 -3.31 18.50
N ASP A 57 -1.96 -2.44 18.85
CA ASP A 57 -2.32 -1.30 18.03
C ASP A 57 -1.21 -0.25 18.00
N ARG A 58 -0.45 -0.08 19.09
CA ARG A 58 0.76 0.76 19.08
C ARG A 58 1.83 0.19 18.16
N LEU A 59 2.11 -1.12 18.25
CA LEU A 59 3.09 -1.79 17.40
C LEU A 59 2.70 -1.71 15.92
N ARG A 60 1.43 -1.97 15.58
CA ARG A 60 0.90 -1.83 14.22
C ARG A 60 1.10 -0.42 13.67
N LYS A 61 0.78 0.61 14.45
CA LYS A 61 0.99 2.01 14.02
C LYS A 61 2.46 2.32 13.74
N ILE A 62 3.38 1.81 14.57
CA ILE A 62 4.83 1.97 14.35
C ILE A 62 5.25 1.25 13.07
N GLU A 63 4.79 0.03 12.84
CA GLU A 63 5.09 -0.74 11.62
C GLU A 63 4.52 -0.07 10.36
N GLU A 64 3.27 0.39 10.41
CA GLU A 64 2.62 1.12 9.31
C GLU A 64 3.39 2.40 8.97
N GLN A 65 3.84 3.16 9.99
CA GLN A 65 4.67 4.34 9.77
C GLN A 65 6.01 3.98 9.12
N ARG A 66 6.69 2.93 9.59
CA ARG A 66 7.95 2.47 9.00
C ARG A 66 7.80 2.03 7.55
N LEU A 67 6.74 1.26 7.25
CA LEU A 67 6.45 0.82 5.89
C LEU A 67 6.11 2.00 4.97
N ALA A 68 5.35 2.98 5.45
CA ALA A 68 5.05 4.18 4.70
C ALA A 68 6.31 5.02 4.41
N GLU A 69 7.19 5.19 5.39
CA GLU A 69 8.47 5.88 5.20
C GLU A 69 9.39 5.14 4.21
N GLU A 70 9.48 3.82 4.30
CA GLU A 70 10.29 3.02 3.38
C GLU A 70 9.74 3.07 1.96
N ALA A 71 8.42 2.98 1.79
CA ALA A 71 7.76 3.12 0.50
C ALA A 71 8.00 4.50 -0.12
N ALA A 72 7.90 5.57 0.69
CA ALA A 72 8.19 6.93 0.22
C ALA A 72 9.65 7.12 -0.20
N ARG A 73 10.61 6.51 0.54
CA ARG A 73 12.02 6.54 0.16
C ARG A 73 12.29 5.80 -1.14
N LYS A 74 11.75 4.58 -1.30
CA LYS A 74 11.89 3.80 -2.53
C LYS A 74 11.30 4.53 -3.74
N ALA A 75 10.10 5.10 -3.60
CA ALA A 75 9.49 5.90 -4.67
C ALA A 75 10.37 7.11 -5.05
N ALA A 76 10.94 7.82 -4.07
CA ALA A 76 11.83 8.94 -4.33
C ALA A 76 13.15 8.51 -4.99
N GLU A 77 13.69 7.34 -4.65
CA GLU A 77 14.89 6.78 -5.29
C GLU A 77 14.61 6.32 -6.72
N GLU A 78 13.48 5.68 -6.96
CA GLU A 78 13.04 5.26 -8.30
C GLU A 78 12.81 6.45 -9.22
N GLU A 79 12.15 7.51 -8.74
CA GLU A 79 11.98 8.75 -9.52
C GLU A 79 13.31 9.42 -9.84
N LYS A 80 14.24 9.49 -8.88
CA LYS A 80 15.60 10.01 -9.14
C LYS A 80 16.34 9.17 -10.17
N ALA A 81 16.25 7.85 -10.09
CA ALA A 81 16.88 6.94 -11.05
C ALA A 81 16.28 7.11 -12.45
N ARG A 82 14.96 7.29 -12.56
CA ARG A 82 14.27 7.57 -13.82
C ARG A 82 14.73 8.88 -14.44
N LEU A 83 14.74 9.96 -13.67
CA LEU A 83 15.19 11.27 -14.15
C LEU A 83 16.67 11.25 -14.58
N ALA A 84 17.52 10.53 -13.85
CA ALA A 84 18.93 10.36 -14.22
C ALA A 84 19.08 9.58 -15.53
N ALA A 85 18.34 8.47 -15.70
CA ALA A 85 18.36 7.68 -16.92
C ALA A 85 17.81 8.45 -18.13
N GLU A 86 16.77 9.26 -17.94
CA GLU A 86 16.21 10.12 -18.99
C GLU A 86 17.23 11.19 -19.41
N ALA A 87 17.85 11.88 -18.45
CA ALA A 87 18.90 12.86 -18.73
C ALA A 87 20.10 12.25 -19.44
N GLU A 88 20.54 11.05 -19.05
CA GLU A 88 21.62 10.33 -19.72
C GLU A 88 21.24 9.95 -21.16
N ALA A 89 20.02 9.46 -21.39
CA ALA A 89 19.53 9.14 -22.73
C ALA A 89 19.44 10.38 -23.63
N GLU A 90 19.03 11.53 -23.09
CA GLU A 90 19.04 12.81 -23.83
C GLU A 90 20.46 13.24 -24.19
N ARG A 91 21.40 13.10 -23.25
CA ARG A 91 22.82 13.41 -23.52
C ARG A 91 23.41 12.54 -24.61
N ILE A 92 23.18 11.22 -24.55
CA ILE A 92 23.66 10.30 -25.59
C ILE A 92 23.09 10.68 -26.95
N LYS A 93 21.79 10.99 -27.04
CA LYS A 93 21.17 11.42 -28.31
C LYS A 93 21.78 12.72 -28.84
N ALA A 94 22.08 13.67 -27.97
CA ALA A 94 22.73 14.92 -28.37
C ALA A 94 24.16 14.66 -28.90
N GLU A 95 24.94 13.85 -28.18
CA GLU A 95 26.30 13.45 -28.57
C GLU A 95 26.30 12.69 -29.91
N GLU A 96 25.36 11.77 -30.12
CA GLU A 96 25.19 11.06 -31.39
C GLU A 96 24.82 12.00 -32.54
N ALA A 97 23.94 12.97 -32.31
CA ALA A 97 23.57 13.96 -33.31
C ALA A 97 24.77 14.84 -33.70
N GLU A 98 25.55 15.30 -32.73
CA GLU A 98 26.78 16.06 -32.97
C GLU A 98 27.82 15.24 -33.75
N ALA A 99 28.02 13.98 -33.37
CA ALA A 99 28.92 13.07 -34.08
C ALA A 99 28.47 12.84 -35.53
N MET A 100 27.17 12.70 -35.78
CA MET A 100 26.62 12.56 -37.13
C MET A 100 26.86 13.82 -37.97
N ILE A 101 26.67 15.01 -37.39
CA ILE A 101 26.94 16.29 -38.07
C ILE A 101 28.42 16.39 -38.43
N ALA A 102 29.32 16.06 -37.51
CA ALA A 102 30.76 16.07 -37.74
C ALA A 102 31.15 15.11 -38.88
N LEU A 103 30.64 13.88 -38.87
CA LEU A 103 30.89 12.89 -39.92
C LEU A 103 30.40 13.38 -41.29
N LEU A 104 29.22 14.01 -41.36
CA LEU A 104 28.70 14.57 -42.61
C LEU A 104 29.57 15.74 -43.12
N ALA A 105 30.08 16.57 -42.21
CA ALA A 105 31.00 17.65 -42.56
C ALA A 105 32.33 17.10 -43.13
N GLU A 106 32.90 16.06 -42.51
CA GLU A 106 34.10 15.37 -43.01
C GLU A 106 33.88 14.75 -44.38
N GLN A 107 32.77 14.04 -44.58
CA GLN A 107 32.43 13.43 -45.88
C GLN A 107 32.29 14.49 -46.98
N LYS A 108 31.69 15.63 -46.65
CA LYS A 108 31.57 16.77 -47.58
C LYS A 108 32.95 17.35 -47.91
N ALA A 109 33.79 17.60 -46.92
CA ALA A 109 35.15 18.10 -47.12
C ALA A 109 35.97 17.15 -48.00
N ALA A 110 35.88 15.83 -47.77
CA ALA A 110 36.54 14.83 -48.61
C ALA A 110 36.03 14.83 -50.06
N ARG A 111 34.71 14.98 -50.25
CA ARG A 111 34.11 15.09 -51.59
C ARG A 111 34.58 16.35 -52.32
N ASP A 112 34.61 17.47 -51.63
CA ASP A 112 35.03 18.76 -52.20
C ASP A 112 36.51 18.73 -52.57
N ALA A 113 37.38 18.13 -51.73
CA ALA A 113 38.79 17.91 -52.05
C ALA A 113 38.97 17.03 -53.31
N ARG A 114 38.21 15.94 -53.43
CA ARG A 114 38.21 15.09 -54.64
C ARG A 114 37.75 15.86 -55.88
N TYR A 115 36.71 16.68 -55.75
CA TYR A 115 36.20 17.48 -56.86
C TYR A 115 37.22 18.54 -57.31
N ALA A 116 37.86 19.22 -56.36
CA ALA A 116 38.94 20.16 -56.61
C ALA A 116 40.13 19.50 -57.32
N ALA A 117 40.60 18.34 -56.83
CA ALA A 117 41.67 17.57 -57.46
C ALA A 117 41.33 17.16 -58.91
N ARG A 118 40.09 16.67 -59.15
CA ARG A 118 39.62 16.31 -60.49
C ARG A 118 39.58 17.53 -61.43
N LYS A 119 39.08 18.68 -60.94
CA LYS A 119 39.05 19.93 -61.71
C LYS A 119 40.45 20.43 -62.06
N ALA A 120 41.38 20.39 -61.10
CA ALA A 120 42.78 20.73 -61.32
C ALA A 120 43.41 19.83 -62.40
N ALA A 121 43.23 18.51 -62.30
CA ALA A 121 43.71 17.56 -63.30
C ALA A 121 43.12 17.84 -64.71
N LYS A 122 41.82 18.14 -64.80
CA LYS A 122 41.18 18.50 -66.08
C LYS A 122 41.73 19.81 -66.67
N LYS A 123 42.02 20.81 -65.83
CA LYS A 123 42.63 22.08 -66.26
C LYS A 123 44.04 21.86 -66.78
N GLN A 124 44.86 21.06 -66.08
CA GLN A 124 46.20 20.69 -66.54
C GLN A 124 46.15 19.98 -67.89
N ARG A 125 45.26 18.99 -68.06
CA ARG A 125 45.07 18.30 -69.34
C ARG A 125 44.68 19.24 -70.49
N ARG A 126 43.88 20.28 -70.22
CA ARG A 126 43.45 21.27 -71.24
C ARG A 126 44.54 22.30 -71.57
N LYS A 127 45.49 22.54 -70.67
CA LYS A 127 46.60 23.49 -70.87
C LYS A 127 47.78 22.87 -71.63
N GLY A 128 47.82 21.54 -71.74
CA GLY A 128 48.83 20.79 -72.51
C GLY A 128 48.45 20.55 -73.99
N TYR A 129 47.60 21.39 -74.56
CA TYR A 129 47.32 21.50 -76.01
C TYR A 129 47.60 22.94 -76.44
#